data_AF-A0AAU9WMZ9-F1
#
_entry.id   AF-A0AAU9WMZ9-F1
#
_cell.length_a   1.000
_cell.length_b   1.000
_cell.length_c   1.000
_cell.angle_alpha   90.00
_cell.angle_beta   90.00
_cell.angle_gamma   90.00
#
_symmetry.space_group_name_H-M   'P 1'
#
loop_
_entity.id
_entity.type
_entity.pdbx_description
1 polymer ?
#
loop_
_entity_poly.entity_id
_entity_poly.type
_entity_poly.pdbx_seq_one_letter_code
_entity_poly.pdbx_strand_id
1 'polypeptide(L)'
;MLLSFPGELLLNMLRMIILPLVIASLITAVAGLNAAEAGKIGRRTLIYYLSTMVLAALLGVLLALTIKPGKEDKPGKGGPSFKKMEYRNLDSILDVIRNCFPSNLIEATVKQRKTKYLATPAKYEMYNVTGSNLTLASMRKLLQHFIMVQK
;
A
#
# COMPACT_ATOMS: atom_id res chain seq x y z
N MET A 1 -10.00 25.27 14.27
CA MET A 1 -9.42 24.33 15.25
C MET A 1 -10.42 23.91 16.33
N LEU A 2 -11.12 24.82 17.02
CA LEU A 2 -12.08 24.43 18.08
C LEU A 2 -13.29 23.58 17.64
N LEU A 3 -13.87 23.84 16.45
CA LEU A 3 -15.01 23.05 15.93
C LEU A 3 -14.64 21.62 15.50
N SER A 4 -13.38 21.39 15.11
CA SER A 4 -12.91 20.07 14.66
C SER A 4 -12.47 19.18 15.83
N PHE A 5 -12.18 19.78 16.98
CA PHE A 5 -11.72 19.10 18.20
C PHE A 5 -12.65 17.94 18.65
N PRO A 6 -13.99 18.11 18.76
CA PRO A 6 -14.86 16.99 19.13
C PRO A 6 -14.88 15.85 18.09
N GLY A 7 -14.74 16.17 16.80
CA GLY A 7 -14.66 15.17 15.73
C GLY A 7 -13.36 14.37 15.78
N GLU A 8 -12.23 15.02 16.06
CA GLU A 8 -10.94 14.36 16.23
C GLU A 8 -10.92 13.44 17.46
N LEU A 9 -11.49 13.90 18.58
CA LEU A 9 -11.60 13.10 19.79
C LEU A 9 -12.46 11.84 19.56
N LEU A 10 -13.62 12.00 18.90
CA LEU A 10 -14.50 10.89 18.54
C LEU A 10 -13.78 9.84 17.66
N LEU A 11 -13.09 10.30 16.61
CA LEU A 11 -12.36 9.39 15.71
C LEU A 11 -11.24 8.62 16.44
N ASN A 12 -10.54 9.27 17.37
CA ASN A 12 -9.49 8.63 18.17
C ASN A 12 -10.08 7.58 19.12
N MET A 13 -11.22 7.86 19.75
CA MET A 13 -11.92 6.90 20.61
C MET A 13 -12.41 5.68 19.81
N LEU A 14 -13.02 5.89 18.64
CA LEU A 14 -13.48 4.80 17.77
C LEU A 14 -12.32 3.91 17.29
N ARG A 15 -11.19 4.51 16.91
CA ARG A 15 -9.99 3.78 16.46
C ARG A 15 -9.35 2.94 17.57
N MET A 16 -9.46 3.36 18.84
CA MET A 16 -8.95 2.58 19.96
C MET A 16 -9.78 1.31 20.22
N ILE A 17 -11.10 1.40 20.05
CA ILE A 17 -12.04 0.31 20.36
C ILE A 17 -12.16 -0.70 19.21
N ILE A 18 -12.04 -0.26 17.95
CA ILE A 18 -12.29 -1.13 16.79
C ILE A 18 -11.37 -2.35 16.74
N LEU A 19 -10.08 -2.18 17.06
CA LEU A 19 -9.08 -3.25 16.95
C LEU A 19 -9.36 -4.43 17.91
N PRO A 20 -9.51 -4.22 19.24
CA PRO A 20 -9.83 -5.33 20.15
C PRO A 20 -11.21 -5.93 19.88
N LEU A 21 -12.20 -5.11 19.51
CA LEU A 21 -13.57 -5.58 19.28
C LEU A 21 -13.67 -6.51 18.07
N VAL A 22 -13.01 -6.15 16.95
CA VAL A 22 -13.00 -6.98 15.74
C VAL A 22 -12.30 -8.31 15.99
N ILE A 23 -11.18 -8.32 16.70
CA ILE A 23 -10.43 -9.56 17.00
C ILE A 23 -11.27 -10.49 17.90
N ALA A 24 -11.83 -9.97 19.00
CA ALA A 24 -12.65 -10.77 19.91
C ALA A 24 -13.91 -11.33 19.23
N SER A 25 -14.56 -10.52 18.39
CA SER A 25 -15.73 -10.92 17.60
C SER A 25 -15.36 -12.03 16.60
N LEU A 26 -14.26 -11.88 15.87
CA LEU A 26 -13.81 -12.85 14.88
C LEU A 26 -13.43 -14.19 15.53
N ILE A 27 -12.71 -14.16 16.66
CA ILE A 27 -12.34 -15.37 17.40
C ILE A 27 -13.61 -16.12 17.85
N THR A 28 -14.55 -15.42 18.47
CA THR A 28 -15.81 -16.02 18.95
C THR A 28 -16.62 -16.60 17.79
N ALA A 29 -16.71 -15.88 16.67
CA ALA A 29 -17.44 -16.33 15.48
C ALA A 29 -16.84 -17.59 14.88
N VAL A 30 -15.51 -17.68 14.79
CA VAL A 30 -14.84 -18.85 14.22
C VAL A 30 -14.85 -20.04 15.20
N ALA A 31 -14.72 -19.79 16.50
CA ALA A 31 -14.73 -20.83 17.54
C ALA A 31 -16.09 -21.55 17.66
N GLY A 32 -17.20 -20.86 17.35
CA GLY A 32 -18.55 -21.42 17.41
C GLY A 32 -18.98 -22.24 16.18
N LEU A 33 -18.17 -22.28 15.11
CA LEU A 33 -18.54 -22.93 13.84
C LEU A 33 -17.69 -24.18 13.56
N ASN A 34 -18.35 -25.23 13.06
CA ASN A 34 -17.66 -26.42 12.55
C ASN A 34 -16.97 -26.13 11.20
N ALA A 35 -15.82 -26.75 10.93
CA ALA A 35 -15.03 -26.51 9.71
C ALA A 35 -15.83 -26.73 8.41
N ALA A 36 -16.71 -27.75 8.37
CA ALA A 36 -17.55 -28.05 7.22
C ALA A 36 -18.65 -26.99 6.98
N GLU A 37 -19.13 -26.36 8.04
CA GLU A 37 -20.14 -25.29 7.96
C GLU A 37 -19.49 -23.96 7.62
N ALA A 38 -18.34 -23.66 8.25
CA ALA A 38 -17.53 -22.49 7.97
C ALA A 38 -17.14 -22.40 6.48
N GLY A 39 -16.72 -23.51 5.86
CA GLY A 39 -16.40 -23.54 4.44
C GLY A 39 -17.60 -23.29 3.52
N LYS A 40 -18.79 -23.82 3.86
CA LYS A 40 -20.03 -23.63 3.08
C LYS A 40 -20.51 -22.18 3.15
N ILE A 41 -20.52 -21.59 4.35
CA ILE A 41 -20.92 -20.21 4.57
C ILE A 41 -19.89 -19.27 3.94
N GLY A 42 -18.61 -19.49 4.19
CA GLY A 42 -17.51 -18.69 3.64
C GLY A 42 -17.52 -18.62 2.12
N ARG A 43 -17.71 -19.74 1.42
CA ARG A 43 -17.79 -19.76 -0.05
C ARG A 43 -19.00 -18.97 -0.57
N ARG A 44 -20.17 -19.14 0.05
CA ARG A 44 -21.38 -18.38 -0.35
C ARG A 44 -21.17 -16.88 -0.13
N THR A 45 -20.62 -16.49 1.01
CA THR A 45 -20.31 -15.11 1.34
C THR A 45 -19.29 -14.52 0.36
N LEU A 46 -18.24 -15.26 0.01
CA LEU A 46 -17.21 -14.81 -0.93
C LEU A 46 -17.80 -14.53 -2.31
N ILE A 47 -18.57 -15.47 -2.87
CA ILE A 47 -19.21 -15.30 -4.19
C ILE A 47 -20.15 -14.11 -4.17
N TYR A 48 -20.98 -13.99 -3.12
CA TYR A 48 -21.92 -12.88 -2.95
C TYR A 48 -21.21 -11.53 -2.85
N TYR A 49 -20.12 -11.45 -2.10
CA TYR A 49 -19.39 -10.20 -1.90
C TYR A 49 -18.67 -9.77 -3.19
N LEU A 50 -18.03 -10.71 -3.88
CA LEU A 50 -17.38 -10.45 -5.16
C LEU A 50 -18.36 -9.96 -6.23
N SER A 51 -19.52 -10.62 -6.37
CA SER A 51 -20.53 -10.17 -7.33
C SER A 51 -21.04 -8.77 -7.01
N THR A 52 -21.27 -8.49 -5.72
CA THR A 52 -21.77 -7.18 -5.27
C THR A 52 -20.73 -6.08 -5.45
N MET A 53 -19.44 -6.36 -5.20
CA MET A 53 -18.35 -5.39 -5.44
C MET A 53 -18.25 -5.00 -6.92
N VAL A 54 -18.38 -5.96 -7.84
CA VAL A 54 -18.34 -5.69 -9.28
C VAL A 54 -19.52 -4.80 -9.69
N LEU A 55 -20.74 -5.15 -9.25
CA LEU A 55 -21.94 -4.34 -9.53
C LEU A 55 -21.82 -2.92 -8.93
N ALA A 56 -21.35 -2.79 -7.69
CA ALA A 56 -21.14 -1.51 -7.03
C ALA A 56 -20.07 -0.66 -7.74
N ALA A 57 -18.97 -1.27 -8.21
CA ALA A 57 -17.94 -0.56 -8.97
C ALA A 57 -18.47 -0.04 -10.30
N LEU A 58 -19.24 -0.84 -11.04
CA LEU A 58 -19.87 -0.42 -12.29
C LEU A 58 -20.83 0.76 -12.07
N LEU A 59 -21.69 0.67 -11.05
CA LEU A 59 -22.59 1.76 -10.67
C LEU A 59 -21.82 3.00 -10.23
N GLY A 60 -20.76 2.85 -9.44
CA GLY A 60 -19.92 3.96 -8.97
C GLY A 60 -19.25 4.69 -10.13
N VAL A 61 -18.71 3.96 -11.11
CA VAL A 61 -18.12 4.54 -12.32
C VAL A 61 -19.20 5.24 -13.16
N LEU A 62 -20.36 4.63 -13.36
CA LEU A 62 -21.47 5.22 -14.12
C LEU A 62 -21.94 6.54 -13.49
N LEU A 63 -22.13 6.56 -12.17
CA LEU A 63 -22.52 7.76 -11.41
C LEU A 63 -21.44 8.84 -11.47
N ALA A 64 -20.17 8.48 -11.26
CA ALA A 64 -19.05 9.42 -11.32
C ALA A 64 -18.92 10.05 -12.73
N LEU A 65 -19.12 9.28 -13.80
CA LEU A 65 -19.09 9.78 -15.17
C LEU A 65 -20.31 10.63 -15.52
N THR A 66 -21.46 10.40 -14.89
CA THR A 66 -22.70 11.17 -15.12
C THR A 66 -22.67 12.49 -14.36
N ILE A 67 -22.39 12.45 -13.06
CA ILE A 67 -22.36 13.64 -12.19
C ILE A 67 -21.12 14.50 -12.49
N LYS A 68 -20.01 13.88 -12.91
CA LYS A 68 -18.71 14.53 -13.16
C LYS A 68 -18.31 15.45 -12.00
N PRO A 69 -18.19 14.91 -10.77
CA PRO A 69 -17.82 15.73 -9.61
C PRO A 69 -16.44 16.38 -9.87
N GLY A 70 -16.32 17.66 -9.53
CA GLY A 70 -15.05 18.41 -9.67
C GLY A 70 -14.87 19.20 -10.97
N LYS A 71 -15.91 19.35 -11.81
CA LYS A 71 -15.84 20.18 -13.02
C LYS A 71 -15.66 21.69 -12.78
N GLU A 72 -15.97 22.19 -11.58
CA GLU A 72 -15.92 23.63 -11.27
C GLU A 72 -14.73 24.04 -10.38
N ASP A 73 -14.00 23.09 -9.81
CA ASP A 73 -12.77 23.37 -9.07
C ASP A 73 -11.61 23.54 -10.06
N LYS A 74 -11.30 24.80 -10.38
CA LYS A 74 -9.97 25.13 -10.93
C LYS A 74 -8.94 24.65 -9.91
N PRO A 75 -8.08 23.67 -10.22
CA PRO A 75 -7.07 23.24 -9.28
C PRO A 75 -6.14 24.44 -9.03
N GLY A 76 -6.30 25.06 -7.85
CA GLY A 76 -5.38 26.09 -7.38
C GLY A 76 -3.98 25.51 -7.45
N LYS A 77 -3.06 26.24 -8.10
CA LYS A 77 -1.63 25.91 -8.26
C LYS A 77 -0.86 25.93 -6.92
N GLY A 78 -1.32 25.17 -5.93
CA GLY A 78 -0.76 25.17 -4.58
C GLY A 78 -0.88 23.84 -3.82
N GLY A 79 -1.40 22.78 -4.45
CA GLY A 79 -1.34 21.44 -3.87
C GLY A 79 0.08 20.88 -3.95
N PRO A 80 0.59 20.18 -2.92
CA PRO A 80 1.90 19.55 -2.96
C PRO A 80 1.98 18.66 -4.22
N SER A 81 2.98 18.91 -5.08
CA SER A 81 3.25 18.06 -6.23
C SER A 81 3.57 16.65 -5.73
N PHE A 82 2.57 15.77 -5.76
CA PHE A 82 2.75 14.36 -5.53
C PHE A 82 3.69 13.84 -6.62
N LYS A 83 4.97 13.67 -6.25
CA LYS A 83 5.95 12.96 -7.08
C LYS A 83 5.35 11.60 -7.40
N LYS A 84 4.92 11.41 -8.65
CA LYS A 84 4.28 10.20 -9.13
C LYS A 84 5.28 9.05 -9.03
N MET A 85 5.29 8.37 -7.88
CA MET A 85 5.99 7.10 -7.74
C MET A 85 5.22 6.09 -8.56
N GLU A 86 5.86 5.58 -9.61
CA GLU A 86 5.30 4.57 -10.49
C GLU A 86 5.31 3.23 -9.76
N TYR A 87 4.24 2.97 -9.01
CA TYR A 87 4.01 1.66 -8.40
C TYR A 87 3.56 0.70 -9.51
N ARG A 88 4.26 -0.42 -9.70
CA ARG A 88 3.77 -1.49 -10.58
C ARG A 88 2.58 -2.17 -9.89
N ASN A 89 1.52 -2.44 -10.65
CA ASN A 89 0.32 -3.11 -10.13
C ASN A 89 0.64 -4.46 -9.46
N LEU A 90 1.62 -5.20 -10.01
CA LEU A 90 2.09 -6.45 -9.43
C LEU A 90 2.67 -6.26 -8.04
N ASP A 91 3.45 -5.18 -7.83
CA ASP A 91 4.07 -4.90 -6.53
C ASP A 91 3.02 -4.57 -5.47
N SER A 92 1.95 -3.89 -5.86
CA SER A 92 0.82 -3.61 -4.97
C SER A 92 0.07 -4.89 -4.57
N ILE A 93 -0.13 -5.82 -5.51
CA ILE A 93 -0.75 -7.12 -5.22
C ILE A 93 0.17 -7.97 -4.34
N LEU A 94 1.47 -8.00 -4.65
CA LEU A 94 2.48 -8.70 -3.84
C LEU A 94 2.54 -8.12 -2.42
N ASP A 95 2.43 -6.81 -2.25
CA ASP A 95 2.39 -6.16 -0.93
C ASP A 95 1.11 -6.50 -0.17
N VAL A 96 -0.04 -6.60 -0.83
CA VAL A 96 -1.29 -7.06 -0.19
C VAL A 96 -1.12 -8.50 0.31
N ILE A 97 -0.63 -9.41 -0.53
CA ILE A 97 -0.41 -10.82 -0.16
C ILE A 97 0.61 -10.93 0.97
N ARG A 98 1.70 -10.16 0.90
CA ARG A 98 2.72 -10.11 1.97
C ARG A 98 2.14 -9.60 3.28
N ASN A 99 1.23 -8.64 3.23
CA ASN A 99 0.56 -8.10 4.41
C ASN A 99 -0.51 -9.05 4.99
N CYS A 100 -1.05 -10.00 4.22
CA CYS A 100 -1.94 -11.04 4.74
C CYS A 100 -1.24 -12.00 5.72
N PHE A 101 0.08 -12.21 5.57
CA PHE A 101 0.87 -13.07 6.44
C PHE A 101 1.98 -12.27 7.13
N PRO A 102 1.65 -11.49 8.17
CA PRO A 102 2.63 -10.66 8.84
C PRO A 102 3.66 -11.49 9.59
N SER A 103 4.91 -11.02 9.62
CA SER A 103 5.99 -11.64 10.41
C SER A 103 5.75 -11.54 11.93
N ASN A 104 4.92 -10.60 12.36
CA ASN A 104 4.54 -10.40 13.76
C ASN A 104 3.12 -9.81 13.85
N LEU A 105 2.22 -10.48 14.57
CA LEU A 105 0.81 -10.08 14.72
C LEU A 105 0.66 -8.75 15.47
N ILE A 106 1.47 -8.52 16.50
CA ILE A 106 1.42 -7.30 17.32
C ILE A 106 1.95 -6.12 16.52
N GLU A 107 3.06 -6.30 15.79
CA GLU A 107 3.59 -5.22 14.96
C GLU A 107 2.64 -4.87 13.80
N ALA A 108 2.01 -5.86 13.17
CA ALA A 108 1.12 -5.64 12.03
C ALA A 108 -0.18 -4.90 12.36
N THR A 109 -0.67 -5.07 13.60
CA THR A 109 -1.87 -4.36 14.08
C THR A 109 -1.57 -2.90 14.44
N VAL A 110 -0.33 -2.59 14.82
CA VAL A 110 0.12 -1.24 15.22
C VAL A 110 0.74 -0.47 14.04
N LYS A 111 1.42 -1.15 13.12
CA LYS A 111 2.21 -0.54 12.05
C LYS A 111 1.87 -1.15 10.69
N GLN A 112 1.57 -0.30 9.71
CA GLN A 112 1.37 -0.72 8.33
C GLN A 112 2.72 -0.81 7.59
N ARG A 113 3.05 -1.99 7.02
CA ARG A 113 4.20 -2.18 6.13
C ARG A 113 3.85 -1.69 4.72
N LYS A 114 4.73 -0.86 4.13
CA LYS A 114 4.66 -0.40 2.73
C LYS A 114 6.04 -0.49 2.11
N THR A 115 6.16 -1.08 0.92
CA THR A 115 7.43 -1.01 0.18
C THR A 115 7.63 0.40 -0.37
N LYS A 116 8.82 0.96 -0.15
CA LYS A 116 9.23 2.23 -0.73
C LYS A 116 10.34 1.94 -1.72
N TYR A 117 10.08 2.19 -2.99
CA TYR A 117 11.10 2.13 -4.02
C TYR A 117 11.96 3.39 -3.93
N LEU A 118 13.24 3.20 -3.64
CA LEU A 118 14.23 4.24 -3.86
C LEU A 118 14.57 4.18 -5.35
N ALA A 119 14.08 5.16 -6.11
CA ALA A 119 14.70 5.47 -7.39
C ALA A 119 16.08 6.06 -7.08
N THR A 120 17.08 5.22 -6.84
CA THR A 120 18.47 5.65 -6.86
C THR A 120 18.72 6.11 -8.30
N PRO A 121 18.89 7.42 -8.59
CA PRO A 121 19.42 7.80 -9.88
C PRO A 121 20.79 7.11 -9.98
N ALA A 122 20.99 6.30 -11.01
CA ALA A 122 22.30 5.74 -11.27
C ALA A 122 23.30 6.91 -11.31
N LYS A 123 24.18 6.99 -10.32
CA LYS A 123 25.23 8.01 -10.28
C LYS A 123 26.24 7.62 -11.36
N TYR A 124 26.05 8.10 -12.57
CA TYR A 124 27.06 7.99 -13.61
C TYR A 124 28.16 9.01 -13.27
N GLU A 125 29.24 8.57 -12.63
CA GLU A 125 30.49 9.30 -12.73
C GLU A 125 31.09 8.96 -14.10
N MET A 126 31.04 9.92 -15.02
CA MET A 126 31.76 9.84 -16.30
C MET A 126 33.26 9.71 -15.96
N TYR A 127 33.82 8.51 -16.10
CA TYR A 127 35.27 8.36 -16.18
C TYR A 127 35.67 8.74 -17.60
N ASN A 128 36.26 9.92 -17.75
CA ASN A 128 36.79 10.37 -19.03
C ASN A 128 38.06 9.56 -19.33
N VAL A 129 37.91 8.35 -19.87
CA VAL A 129 39.03 7.48 -20.24
C VAL A 129 39.52 7.86 -21.63
N THR A 130 40.05 9.08 -21.76
CA THR A 130 40.79 9.53 -22.96
C THR A 130 42.28 9.70 -22.67
N GLY A 131 42.73 9.35 -21.46
CA GLY A 131 44.14 9.28 -21.10
C GLY A 131 44.59 7.83 -20.98
N SER A 132 45.65 7.46 -21.71
CA SER A 132 46.27 6.14 -21.77
C SER A 132 46.99 5.72 -20.48
N ASN A 133 46.33 5.74 -19.33
CA ASN A 133 46.82 5.14 -18.07
C ASN A 133 45.64 4.65 -17.22
N LEU A 134 45.24 3.40 -17.42
CA LEU A 134 44.21 2.72 -16.65
C LEU A 134 44.77 2.35 -15.26
N THR A 135 44.57 3.19 -14.26
CA THR A 135 45.07 2.95 -12.90
C THR A 135 44.22 1.91 -12.15
N LEU A 136 44.86 1.07 -11.32
CA LEU A 136 44.19 0.05 -10.47
C LEU A 136 43.07 0.62 -9.59
N ALA A 137 43.17 1.90 -9.23
CA ALA A 137 42.15 2.62 -8.45
C ALA A 137 40.80 2.72 -9.20
N SER A 138 40.84 2.90 -10.52
CA SER A 138 39.63 2.99 -11.36
C SER A 138 38.93 1.63 -11.49
N MET A 139 39.68 0.54 -11.61
CA MET A 139 39.12 -0.82 -11.60
C MET A 139 38.53 -1.20 -10.24
N ARG A 140 39.16 -0.80 -9.13
CA ARG A 140 38.62 -1.04 -7.78
C ARG A 140 37.30 -0.30 -7.55
N LYS A 141 37.16 0.92 -8.07
CA LYS A 141 35.94 1.74 -7.93
C LYS A 141 34.78 1.21 -8.78
N LEU A 142 35.06 0.67 -9.97
CA LEU A 142 34.08 -0.05 -10.80
C LEU A 142 33.62 -1.37 -10.15
N LEU A 143 34.54 -2.15 -9.57
CA LEU A 143 34.19 -3.39 -8.87
C LEU A 143 33.32 -3.13 -7.62
N GLN A 144 33.62 -2.08 -6.84
CA GLN A 144 32.78 -1.68 -5.70
C GLN A 144 31.37 -1.28 -6.14
N HIS A 145 31.24 -0.59 -7.28
CA HIS A 145 29.95 -0.24 -7.83
C HIS A 145 29.18 -1.49 -8.32
N PHE A 146 29.87 -2.47 -8.90
CA PHE A 146 29.24 -3.72 -9.34
C PHE A 146 28.72 -4.58 -8.17
N ILE A 147 29.47 -4.64 -7.06
CA ILE A 147 29.07 -5.37 -5.83
C ILE A 147 27.86 -4.70 -5.16
N MET A 148 27.75 -3.37 -5.21
CA MET A 148 26.64 -2.63 -4.59
C MET A 148 25.31 -2.77 -5.35
N VAL A 149 25.33 -3.18 -6.62
CA VAL A 149 24.12 -3.40 -7.44
C VAL A 149 23.50 -4.78 -7.21
N GLN A 150 24.22 -5.71 -6.58
CA GLN A 150 23.78 -7.10 -6.36
C GLN A 150 23.24 -7.39 -4.95
N LYS A 151 23.11 -6.37 -4.07
CA LYS A 151 22.66 -6.50 -2.68
C LYS A 151 21.46 -5.60 -2.41
#